data_AF-A0AAD4VFM0-F1
#
_entry.id   AF-A0AAD4VFM0-F1
#
_cell.length_a   1.000
_cell.length_b   1.000
_cell.length_c   1.000
_cell.angle_alpha   90.00
_cell.angle_beta   90.00
_cell.angle_gamma   90.00
#
_symmetry.space_group_name_H-M   'P 1'
#
loop_
_entity.id
_entity.type
_entity.pdbx_description
1 polymer ?
#
loop_
_entity_poly.entity_id
_entity_poly.type
_entity_poly.pdbx_seq_one_letter_code
_entity_poly.pdbx_strand_id
1 'polypeptide(L)'
;MNPTMKDWSLRLTDALWAYRTAYKSPLSTLRKLQLNELEEVKNDAYENSQIYKERIKVFHDKNILRKNFEPSQLVLLYNSRLDLFTRKLRTKWTGPFIVKRVFPYGTVEVENPKN
;
A
#
# COMPACT_ATOMS: atom_id res chain seq x y z
N MET A 1 -39.05 31.23 -37.10
CA MET A 1 -38.87 32.53 -36.43
C MET A 1 -37.53 32.50 -35.72
N ASN A 2 -36.64 33.47 -36.00
CA ASN A 2 -35.32 33.52 -35.38
C ASN A 2 -35.42 34.13 -33.97
N PRO A 3 -34.80 33.52 -32.96
CA PRO A 3 -34.84 34.05 -31.59
C PRO A 3 -34.14 35.41 -31.54
N THR A 4 -34.81 36.38 -30.90
CA THR A 4 -34.29 37.75 -30.75
C THR A 4 -33.23 37.81 -29.65
N MET A 5 -32.36 38.82 -29.67
CA MET A 5 -31.27 38.98 -28.70
C MET A 5 -31.75 38.98 -27.23
N LYS A 6 -32.98 39.46 -26.99
CA LYS A 6 -33.63 39.44 -25.66
C LYS A 6 -33.99 38.02 -25.20
N ASP A 7 -34.30 37.11 -26.13
CA ASP A 7 -34.63 35.72 -25.85
C ASP A 7 -33.39 34.94 -25.35
N TRP A 8 -32.21 35.25 -25.92
CA TRP A 8 -30.94 34.65 -25.49
C TRP A 8 -30.51 35.12 -24.10
N SER A 9 -30.70 36.39 -23.76
CA SER A 9 -30.39 36.88 -22.41
C SER A 9 -31.26 36.22 -21.34
N LEU A 10 -32.54 35.99 -21.63
CA LEU A 10 -33.47 35.38 -20.68
C LEU A 10 -33.09 33.92 -20.37
N ARG A 11 -32.73 33.16 -21.41
CA ARG A 11 -32.26 31.78 -21.25
C ARG A 11 -30.99 31.68 -20.42
N LEU A 12 -30.08 32.65 -20.56
CA LEU A 12 -28.86 32.70 -19.77
C LEU A 12 -29.15 32.94 -18.28
N THR A 13 -30.08 33.85 -17.97
CA THR A 13 -30.53 34.09 -16.59
C THR A 13 -31.26 32.90 -15.99
N ASP A 14 -32.13 32.23 -16.76
CA ASP A 14 -32.87 31.05 -16.31
C ASP A 14 -31.93 29.86 -16.07
N ALA A 15 -30.96 29.64 -16.97
CA ALA A 15 -29.95 28.61 -16.81
C ALA A 15 -29.07 28.87 -15.57
N LEU A 16 -28.67 30.13 -15.34
CA LEU A 16 -27.88 30.51 -14.17
C LEU A 16 -28.66 30.34 -12.86
N TRP A 17 -29.95 30.70 -12.88
CA TRP A 17 -30.84 30.52 -11.73
C TRP A 17 -31.03 29.03 -11.42
N ALA A 18 -31.33 28.21 -12.43
CA ALA A 18 -31.50 26.76 -12.29
C ALA A 18 -30.22 26.07 -11.77
N TYR A 19 -29.05 26.48 -12.25
CA TYR A 19 -27.77 25.97 -11.72
C TYR A 19 -27.59 26.35 -10.25
N ARG A 20 -27.83 27.61 -9.88
CA ARG A 20 -27.69 28.08 -8.49
C ARG A 20 -28.66 27.38 -7.56
N THR A 21 -29.91 27.18 -7.96
CA THR A 21 -30.92 26.53 -7.11
C THR A 21 -30.68 25.03 -7.00
N ALA A 22 -30.29 24.34 -8.08
CA ALA A 22 -29.98 22.92 -8.03
C ALA A 22 -28.73 22.62 -7.19
N TYR A 23 -27.65 23.41 -7.35
CA TYR A 23 -26.36 23.16 -6.70
C TYR A 23 -26.24 23.75 -5.28
N LYS A 24 -27.15 24.66 -4.90
CA LYS A 24 -27.32 25.19 -3.54
C LYS A 24 -28.59 24.71 -2.85
N SER A 25 -29.31 23.75 -3.45
CA SER A 25 -30.45 23.11 -2.81
C SER A 25 -30.01 22.37 -1.54
N PRO A 26 -30.79 22.36 -0.45
CA PRO A 26 -30.50 21.59 0.76
C PRO A 26 -30.16 20.13 0.49
N LEU A 27 -30.79 19.51 -0.52
CA LEU A 27 -30.50 18.13 -0.92
C LEU A 27 -29.07 17.96 -1.46
N SER A 28 -28.58 18.95 -2.21
CA SER A 28 -27.24 18.92 -2.81
C SER A 28 -26.15 19.12 -1.75
N THR A 29 -26.40 19.95 -0.74
CA THR A 29 -25.50 20.17 0.39
C THR A 29 -25.45 18.94 1.29
N LEU A 30 -26.60 18.30 1.55
CA LEU A 30 -26.64 17.04 2.31
C LEU A 30 -25.82 15.94 1.64
N ARG A 31 -25.96 15.77 0.32
CA ARG A 31 -25.14 14.81 -0.43
C ARG A 31 -23.64 15.10 -0.35
N LYS A 32 -23.25 16.38 -0.43
CA LYS A 32 -21.84 16.79 -0.29
C LYS A 32 -21.30 16.49 1.12
N LEU A 33 -22.10 16.71 2.16
CA LEU A 33 -21.71 16.38 3.54
C LEU A 33 -21.52 14.87 3.70
N GLN A 34 -22.46 14.05 3.22
CA GLN A 34 -22.34 12.59 3.26
C GLN A 34 -21.08 12.08 2.53
N LEU A 35 -20.73 12.69 1.39
CA LEU A 35 -19.51 12.34 0.66
C LEU A 35 -18.24 12.73 1.43
N ASN A 36 -18.25 13.88 2.10
CA ASN A 36 -17.12 14.30 2.94
C ASN A 36 -16.92 13.37 4.13
N GLU A 37 -18.01 13.00 4.83
CA GLU A 37 -17.97 12.03 5.94
C GLU A 37 -17.40 10.69 5.48
N LEU A 38 -17.79 10.21 4.29
CA LEU A 38 -17.26 8.96 3.75
C LEU A 38 -15.76 9.05 3.43
N GLU A 39 -15.31 10.19 2.90
CA GLU A 39 -13.89 10.40 2.59
C GLU A 39 -13.04 10.48 3.86
N GLU A 40 -13.56 11.10 4.91
CA GLU A 40 -12.91 11.16 6.22
C GLU A 40 -12.71 9.76 6.82
N VAL A 41 -13.76 8.93 6.83
CA VAL A 41 -13.67 7.53 7.30
C VAL A 41 -12.65 6.71 6.51
N LYS A 42 -12.58 6.92 5.19
CA LYS A 42 -11.57 6.25 4.35
C LYS A 42 -10.15 6.68 4.70
N ASN A 43 -9.94 7.98 4.91
CA ASN A 43 -8.63 8.52 5.29
C ASN A 43 -8.20 7.97 6.65
N ASP A 44 -9.08 7.98 7.65
CA ASP A 44 -8.82 7.41 8.97
C ASP A 44 -8.41 5.93 8.89
N ALA A 45 -9.13 5.14 8.08
CA ALA A 45 -8.82 3.73 7.89
C ALA A 45 -7.43 3.54 7.23
N TYR A 46 -7.09 4.38 6.27
CA TYR A 46 -5.79 4.34 5.60
C TYR A 46 -4.65 4.71 6.55
N GLU A 47 -4.78 5.81 7.27
CA GLU A 47 -3.81 6.25 8.28
C GLU A 47 -3.60 5.19 9.36
N ASN A 48 -4.68 4.63 9.90
CA ASN A 48 -4.61 3.57 10.89
C ASN A 48 -3.91 2.31 10.34
N SER A 49 -4.16 1.94 9.07
CA SER A 49 -3.46 0.83 8.41
C SER A 49 -1.96 1.09 8.27
N GLN A 50 -1.56 2.30 7.89
CA GLN A 50 -0.15 2.69 7.80
C GLN A 50 0.53 2.63 9.16
N ILE A 51 -0.09 3.23 10.19
CA ILE A 51 0.41 3.23 11.56
C ILE A 51 0.60 1.80 12.08
N TYR A 52 -0.35 0.90 11.82
CA TYR A 52 -0.23 -0.50 12.22
C TYR A 52 0.98 -1.18 11.57
N LYS A 53 1.15 -1.03 10.25
CA LYS A 53 2.28 -1.60 9.50
C LYS A 53 3.61 -1.06 10.00
N GLU A 54 3.70 0.24 10.25
CA GLU A 54 4.89 0.89 10.78
C GLU A 54 5.24 0.36 12.17
N ARG A 55 4.27 0.28 13.09
CA ARG A 55 4.48 -0.26 14.44
C ARG A 55 4.98 -1.70 14.42
N ILE A 56 4.37 -2.54 13.59
CA ILE A 56 4.79 -3.93 13.44
C ILE A 56 6.19 -4.03 12.83
N LYS A 57 6.51 -3.20 11.83
CA LYS A 57 7.86 -3.13 11.25
C LYS A 57 8.90 -2.72 12.29
N VAL A 58 8.64 -1.65 13.04
CA VAL A 58 9.56 -1.19 14.11
C VAL A 58 9.78 -2.27 15.16
N PHE A 59 8.71 -2.95 15.58
CA PHE A 59 8.81 -4.06 16.52
C PHE A 59 9.59 -5.24 15.93
N HIS A 60 9.32 -5.59 14.67
CA HIS A 60 10.02 -6.67 13.97
C HIS A 60 11.51 -6.36 13.85
N ASP A 61 11.86 -5.18 13.33
CA ASP A 61 13.25 -4.74 13.12
C ASP A 61 14.03 -4.67 14.43
N LYS A 62 13.40 -4.25 15.54
CA LYS A 62 14.00 -4.29 16.89
C LYS A 62 14.33 -5.72 17.35
N ASN A 63 13.53 -6.71 16.95
CA ASN A 63 13.70 -8.11 17.32
C ASN A 63 14.58 -8.90 16.34
N ILE A 64 14.98 -8.32 15.20
CA ILE A 64 15.95 -8.95 14.28
C ILE A 64 17.33 -8.89 14.92
N LEU A 65 17.77 -10.03 15.45
CA LEU A 65 19.14 -10.19 15.92
C LEU A 65 20.10 -10.21 14.72
N ARG A 66 21.00 -9.22 14.65
CA ARG A 66 22.10 -9.21 13.68
C ARG A 66 23.04 -10.37 14.01
N LYS A 67 23.12 -11.36 13.11
CA LYS A 67 24.12 -12.42 13.19
C LYS A 67 25.33 -12.02 12.38
N ASN A 68 26.51 -12.12 12.98
CA ASN A 68 27.77 -12.09 12.25
C ASN A 68 28.03 -13.50 11.72
N PHE A 69 28.47 -13.58 10.47
CA PHE A 69 28.84 -14.82 9.82
C PHE A 69 30.34 -14.86 9.65
N GLU A 70 30.93 -16.02 9.88
CA GLU A 70 32.35 -16.25 9.62
C GLU A 70 32.51 -17.09 8.33
N PRO A 71 33.60 -16.89 7.57
CA PRO A 71 33.96 -17.79 6.48
C PRO A 71 34.02 -19.25 6.96
N SER A 72 33.57 -20.18 6.12
CA SER A 72 33.45 -21.62 6.40
C SER A 72 32.35 -22.03 7.38
N GLN A 73 31.49 -21.11 7.84
CA GLN A 73 30.34 -21.45 8.66
C GLN A 73 29.22 -22.11 7.83
N LEU A 74 28.52 -23.08 8.42
CA LEU A 74 27.33 -23.68 7.82
C LEU A 74 26.08 -22.84 8.13
N VAL A 75 25.35 -22.45 7.07
CA VAL A 75 24.15 -21.63 7.16
C VAL A 75 23.00 -22.23 6.37
N LEU A 76 21.77 -22.00 6.83
CA LEU A 76 20.56 -22.37 6.08
C LEU A 76 20.10 -21.19 5.22
N LEU A 77 19.67 -21.46 4.00
CA LEU A 77 19.14 -20.44 3.11
C LEU A 77 17.61 -20.41 3.18
N TYR A 78 17.02 -19.24 3.44
CA TYR A 78 15.57 -19.06 3.37
C TYR A 78 15.10 -18.96 1.92
N ASN A 79 14.15 -19.80 1.52
CA ASN A 79 13.50 -19.71 0.21
C ASN A 79 12.38 -18.67 0.26
N SER A 80 12.64 -17.50 -0.34
CA SER A 80 11.67 -16.40 -0.44
C SER A 80 10.64 -16.58 -1.55
N ARG A 81 10.83 -17.54 -2.48
CA ARG A 81 9.88 -17.79 -3.57
C ARG A 81 8.54 -18.25 -2.99
N LEU A 82 7.46 -17.64 -3.47
CA LEU A 82 6.10 -17.98 -3.08
C LEU A 82 5.68 -19.27 -3.77
N ASP A 83 6.20 -20.40 -3.31
CA ASP A 83 5.73 -21.71 -3.74
C ASP A 83 4.51 -22.10 -2.89
N LEU A 84 3.37 -22.28 -3.55
CA LEU A 84 2.17 -22.90 -2.95
C LEU A 84 2.48 -24.37 -2.67
N PHE A 85 2.92 -24.69 -1.45
CA PHE A 85 3.18 -26.08 -1.06
C PHE A 85 1.85 -26.85 -0.94
N THR A 86 1.49 -27.60 -1.98
CA THR A 86 0.24 -28.39 -2.07
C THR A 86 0.24 -29.67 -1.22
N ARG A 87 1.35 -29.99 -0.52
CA ARG A 87 1.50 -31.16 0.34
C ARG A 87 2.26 -30.81 1.62
N LYS A 88 1.91 -31.52 2.72
CA LYS A 88 2.46 -31.50 4.11
C LYS A 88 3.58 -30.49 4.38
N LEU A 89 3.33 -29.58 5.33
CA LEU A 89 4.23 -28.56 5.93
C LEU A 89 5.72 -28.84 5.69
N ARG A 90 6.26 -28.33 4.60
CA ARG A 90 7.71 -28.25 4.36
C ARG A 90 8.26 -26.96 4.98
N THR A 91 9.44 -27.04 5.57
CA THR A 91 10.16 -25.83 6.00
C THR A 91 10.61 -25.04 4.77
N LYS A 92 10.58 -23.71 4.85
CA LYS A 92 11.11 -22.83 3.79
C LYS A 92 12.64 -22.72 3.79
N TRP A 93 13.30 -23.34 4.77
CA TRP A 93 14.75 -23.37 4.89
C TRP A 93 15.32 -24.49 4.02
N THR A 94 16.22 -24.13 3.12
CA THR A 94 16.92 -25.04 2.23
C THR A 94 18.33 -25.25 2.76
N GLY A 95 18.75 -26.53 2.84
CA GLY A 95 20.12 -27.07 2.90
C GLY A 95 21.20 -26.37 3.77
N PRO A 96 22.19 -27.12 4.27
CA PRO A 96 23.40 -26.49 4.79
C PRO A 96 24.26 -25.97 3.62
N PHE A 97 24.50 -24.67 3.59
CA PHE A 97 25.44 -24.01 2.69
C PHE A 97 26.67 -23.54 3.45
N ILE A 98 27.82 -23.50 2.78
CA ILE A 98 29.07 -23.01 3.36
C ILE A 98 29.21 -21.53 3.03
N VAL A 99 29.51 -20.70 4.02
CA VAL A 99 29.84 -19.30 3.80
C VAL A 99 31.22 -19.19 3.16
N LYS A 100 31.30 -18.65 1.94
CA LYS A 100 32.56 -18.47 1.21
C LYS A 100 33.23 -17.15 1.56
N ARG A 101 32.45 -16.06 1.47
CA ARG A 101 32.91 -14.69 1.75
C ARG A 101 31.82 -13.87 2.40
N VAL A 102 32.23 -12.99 3.30
CA VAL A 102 31.37 -12.00 3.95
C VAL A 102 31.88 -10.62 3.58
N PHE A 103 31.02 -9.83 2.94
CA PHE A 103 31.37 -8.48 2.54
C PHE A 103 31.14 -7.49 3.67
N PRO A 104 31.89 -6.37 3.72
CA PRO A 104 31.74 -5.35 4.77
C PRO A 104 30.36 -4.68 4.78
N TYR A 105 29.62 -4.73 3.66
CA TYR A 105 28.25 -4.22 3.54
C TYR A 105 27.17 -5.26 3.92
N GLY A 106 27.54 -6.42 4.47
CA GLY A 106 26.62 -7.41 5.05
C GLY A 106 26.08 -8.47 4.10
N THR A 107 26.46 -8.45 2.82
CA THR A 107 26.15 -9.55 1.89
C THR A 107 27.05 -10.74 2.16
N VAL A 108 26.48 -11.94 2.10
CA VAL A 108 27.18 -13.21 2.34
C VAL A 108 27.10 -14.05 1.06
N GLU A 109 28.26 -14.41 0.53
CA GLU A 109 28.34 -15.41 -0.54
C GLU A 109 28.35 -16.81 0.07
N VAL A 110 27.43 -17.65 -0.41
CA VAL A 110 27.28 -19.03 0.04
C VAL A 110 27.53 -20.00 -1.10
N GLU A 111 28.16 -21.12 -0.79
CA GLU A 111 28.51 -22.19 -1.72
C GLU A 111 27.83 -23.50 -1.30
N ASN A 112 27.31 -24.25 -2.27
CA ASN A 112 26.72 -25.55 -2.01
C ASN A 112 27.85 -26.58 -1.92
N PRO A 113 27.99 -27.34 -0.82
CA PRO A 113 29.04 -28.36 -0.69
C PRO A 113 28.97 -29.50 -1.72
N LYS A 114 27.88 -29.58 -2.50
CA LYS A 114 27.66 -30.61 -3.51
C LYS A 114 27.93 -30.15 -4.95
N ASN A 115 28.40 -28.92 -5.15
CA ASN A 115 28.78 -28.37 -6.46
C ASN A 115 30.29 -28.48 -6.72
#